data_AF-Q213F0-F1
#
_entry.id   AF-Q213F0-F1
#
_cell.length_a   1.000
_cell.length_b   1.000
_cell.length_c   1.000
_cell.angle_alpha   90.00
_cell.angle_beta   90.00
_cell.angle_gamma   90.00
#
_symmetry.space_group_name_H-M   'P 1'
#
loop_
_entity.id
_entity.type
_entity.pdbx_description
1 polymer ?
#
loop_
_entity_poly.entity_id
_entity_poly.type
_entity_poly.pdbx_seq_one_letter_code
_entity_poly.pdbx_strand_id
1 'polypeptide(L)' 'MAMKEWTVRAARLMVGIPDYQTYVEHRRQTHPDLPVMTYEEFFVERQNARYAVGKGRFRGCC' A
#
# COMPACT_ATOMS: atom_id res chain seq x y z
N MET A 1 7.78 18.41 -15.37
CA MET A 1 6.78 17.98 -14.37
C MET A 1 7.19 16.72 -13.59
N ALA A 2 8.45 16.26 -13.62
CA ALA A 2 8.88 15.05 -12.90
C ALA A 2 9.26 15.29 -11.42
N MET A 3 9.74 16.49 -11.07
CA MET A 3 10.27 16.77 -9.71
C MET A 3 9.18 16.70 -8.63
N LYS A 4 7.97 17.19 -8.93
CA LYS A 4 6.86 17.30 -7.97
C LYS A 4 6.32 15.91 -7.58
N GLU A 5 6.23 14.99 -8.54
CA GLU A 5 5.79 13.62 -8.30
C GLU A 5 6.78 12.83 -7.44
N TRP A 6 8.09 13.03 -7.67
CA TRP A 6 9.14 12.46 -6.84
C TRP A 6 9.08 12.94 -5.38
N THR A 7 8.85 14.25 -5.16
CA THR A 7 8.72 14.80 -3.80
C THR A 7 7.51 14.24 -3.07
N VAL A 8 6.37 14.11 -3.75
CA VAL A 8 5.14 13.53 -3.15
C VAL A 8 5.35 12.06 -2.81
N ARG A 9 5.98 11.28 -3.70
CA ARG A 9 6.30 9.87 -3.45
C ARG A 9 7.26 9.71 -2.27
N ALA A 10 8.31 10.54 -2.20
CA ALA A 10 9.25 10.54 -1.09
C ALA A 10 8.57 10.91 0.25
N ALA A 11 7.73 11.94 0.27
CA ALA A 11 6.97 12.33 1.46
C ALA A 11 5.99 11.23 1.91
N ARG A 12 5.26 10.59 0.99
CA ARG A 12 4.37 9.45 1.30
C ARG A 12 5.13 8.29 1.93
N LEU A 13 6.30 7.95 1.40
CA LEU A 13 7.17 6.92 1.96
C LEU A 13 7.63 7.28 3.39
N MET A 14 8.02 8.54 3.63
CA MET A 14 8.46 8.99 4.97
C MET A 14 7.35 8.95 6.03
N VAL A 15 6.10 9.24 5.65
CA VAL A 15 4.94 9.13 6.56
C VAL A 15 4.50 7.66 6.73
N GLY A 16 5.00 6.76 5.88
CA GLY A 16 4.54 5.39 5.80
C GLY A 16 3.11 5.29 5.28
N ILE A 17 2.72 6.20 4.37
CA ILE A 17 1.48 6.12 3.61
C ILE A 17 1.75 5.25 2.39
N PRO A 18 1.20 4.03 2.35
CA PRO A 18 1.36 3.17 1.18
C PRO A 18 0.58 3.76 0.00
N ASP A 19 1.22 3.82 -1.16
CA ASP A 19 0.62 4.36 -2.38
C ASP A 19 -0.30 3.32 -3.03
N TYR A 20 -1.58 3.66 -3.17
CA TYR A 20 -2.58 2.76 -3.75
C TYR A 20 -2.24 2.37 -5.20
N GLN A 21 -1.70 3.28 -6.02
CA GLN A 21 -1.33 2.96 -7.40
C GLN A 21 -0.22 1.91 -7.45
N THR A 22 0.80 2.07 -6.59
CA THR A 22 1.88 1.08 -6.46
C THR A 22 1.33 -0.28 -6.01
N TYR A 23 0.34 -0.32 -5.12
CA TYR A 23 -0.35 -1.55 -4.75
C TYR A 23 -1.08 -2.19 -5.95
N VAL A 24 -1.85 -1.42 -6.72
CA VAL A 24 -2.59 -1.94 -7.89
C VAL A 24 -1.62 -2.51 -8.92
N GLU A 25 -0.52 -1.79 -9.21
CA GLU A 25 0.53 -2.25 -10.13
C GLU A 25 1.16 -3.55 -9.64
N HIS A 26 1.59 -3.60 -8.38
CA HIS A 26 2.17 -4.79 -7.77
C HIS A 26 1.20 -5.98 -7.81
N ARG A 27 -0.07 -5.74 -7.48
CA ARG A 27 -1.13 -6.76 -7.48
C ARG A 27 -1.34 -7.32 -8.88
N ARG A 28 -1.44 -6.47 -9.90
CA ARG A 28 -1.63 -6.90 -11.29
C ARG A 28 -0.43 -7.67 -11.83
N GLN A 29 0.79 -7.31 -11.43
CA GLN A 29 2.02 -7.97 -11.90
C GLN A 29 2.30 -9.28 -11.18
N THR A 30 2.04 -9.34 -9.87
CA THR A 30 2.45 -10.47 -9.00
C THR A 30 1.29 -11.42 -8.70
N HIS A 31 0.06 -10.93 -8.73
CA HIS A 31 -1.17 -11.65 -8.38
C HIS A 31 -2.32 -11.33 -9.35
N PRO A 32 -2.18 -11.59 -10.66
CA PRO A 32 -3.18 -11.23 -11.66
C PRO A 32 -4.54 -11.91 -11.44
N ASP A 33 -4.55 -13.07 -10.78
CA ASP A 33 -5.76 -13.86 -10.53
C ASP A 33 -6.56 -13.40 -9.30
N LEU A 34 -6.00 -12.47 -8.50
CA LEU A 34 -6.65 -11.98 -7.30
C LEU A 34 -7.27 -10.59 -7.54
N PRO A 35 -8.48 -10.33 -7.01
CA PRO A 35 -9.10 -9.02 -7.14
C PRO A 35 -8.27 -7.93 -6.45
N VAL A 36 -8.28 -6.75 -7.05
CA VAL A 36 -7.68 -5.52 -6.50
C VAL A 36 -8.69 -4.90 -5.54
N MET A 37 -8.32 -4.85 -4.25
CA MET A 37 -9.06 -4.10 -3.22
C MET A 37 -9.30 -2.65 -3.65
N THR A 38 -10.43 -2.10 -3.25
CA THR A 38 -10.71 -0.67 -3.34
C THR A 38 -9.74 0.15 -2.49
N TYR A 39 -9.68 1.47 -2.71
CA TYR A 39 -8.85 2.37 -1.93
C TYR A 39 -9.17 2.32 -0.42
N GLU A 40 -10.46 2.28 -0.08
CA GLU A 40 -10.93 2.26 1.31
C GLU A 40 -10.55 0.94 2.00
N GLU A 41 -10.78 -0.20 1.34
CA GLU A 41 -10.39 -1.52 1.84
C GLU A 41 -8.88 -1.61 2.05
N PHE A 42 -8.10 -1.12 1.08
CA PHE A 42 -6.66 -1.03 1.20
C PHE A 42 -6.26 -0.17 2.40
N PHE A 43 -6.83 1.01 2.56
CA PHE A 43 -6.48 1.90 3.67
C PHE A 43 -6.83 1.31 5.04
N VAL A 44 -7.98 0.65 5.17
CA VAL A 44 -8.39 -0.06 6.40
C VAL A 44 -7.48 -1.26 6.68
N GLU A 45 -7.13 -2.06 5.66
CA GLU A 45 -6.19 -3.18 5.79
C GLU A 45 -4.83 -2.71 6.32
N ARG A 46 -4.31 -1.59 5.82
CA ARG A 46 -3.05 -1.00 6.26
C ARG A 46 -3.09 -0.45 7.68
N GLN A 47 -4.18 0.21 8.05
CA GLN A 47 -4.37 0.66 9.42
C GLN A 47 -4.46 -0.53 10.38
N ASN A 48 -5.21 -1.56 10.02
CA ASN A 48 -5.29 -2.79 10.80
C ASN A 48 -3.92 -3.46 10.92
N ALA A 49 -3.16 -3.59 9.84
CA ALA A 49 -1.82 -4.16 9.87
C ALA A 49 -0.84 -3.35 10.76
N ARG A 50 -0.95 -2.02 10.77
CA ARG A 50 -0.07 -1.12 11.54
C ARG A 50 -0.47 -0.98 13.01
N TYR A 51 -1.77 -0.95 13.31
CA TYR A 51 -2.30 -0.62 14.64
C TYR A 51 -2.97 -1.79 15.36
N ALA A 52 -3.19 -2.94 14.72
CA ALA A 52 -3.62 -4.15 15.44
C ALA A 52 -2.45 -4.69 16.29
N VAL A 53 -2.33 -4.16 17.50
CA VAL A 53 -1.46 -4.68 18.56
C VAL A 53 -1.99 -6.05 18.97
N GLY A 54 -1.46 -7.14 18.41
CA GLY A 54 -1.72 -8.46 19.00
C GLY A 54 -1.55 -9.71 18.14
N LYS A 55 -1.40 -9.65 16.81
CA LYS A 55 -1.17 -10.88 16.03
C LYS A 55 -0.11 -10.64 14.98
N GLY A 56 1.12 -11.06 15.28
CA GLY A 56 2.33 -10.96 14.46
C GLY A 56 2.17 -11.44 13.02
N ARG A 57 1.53 -10.62 12.19
CA ARG A 57 1.34 -10.81 10.76
C ARG A 57 1.75 -9.54 10.02
N PHE A 58 2.98 -9.11 10.24
CA PHE A 58 3.77 -8.56 9.13
C PHE A 58 4.12 -9.74 8.21
N ARG A 59 3.13 -10.27 7.51
CA ARG A 59 3.32 -11.33 6.51
C ARG A 59 2.59 -10.95 5.24
N GLY A 60 3.35 -10.41 4.30
CA GLY A 60 3.22 -10.81 2.91
C GLY A 60 2.98 -9.69 1.92
N CYS A 61 3.95 -9.55 1.00
CA CYS A 61 3.86 -9.10 -0.39
C CYS A 61 3.35 -7.68 -0.70
N CYS A 62 2.28 -7.24 -0.05
CA CYS A 62 1.71 -5.91 -0.21
C CYS A 62 2.15 -5.04 0.95
#